data_AF-A0A7T8QV53-F1
#
_entry.id   AF-A0A7T8QV53-F1
#
_cell.length_a   1.000
_cell.length_b   1.000
_cell.length_c   1.000
_cell.angle_alpha   90.00
_cell.angle_beta   90.00
_cell.angle_gamma   90.00
#
_symmetry.space_group_name_H-M   'P 1'
#
loop_
_entity.id
_entity.type
_entity.pdbx_description
1 polymer ?
#
loop_
_entity_poly.entity_id
_entity_poly.type
_entity_poly.pdbx_seq_one_letter_code
_entity_poly.pdbx_strand_id
1 'polypeptide(L)' 'MLLRNLSLRQGLCNGTRLKVTHMHNNCIQASILTGANQGNKVLILRIKLAPSDTNLPFILERHQFPLRLAYSIQ' A
#
# COMPACT_ATOMS: atom_id res chain seq x y z
N MET A 1 -3.44 0.69 6.00
CA MET A 1 -2.39 -0.33 6.18
C MET A 1 -1.91 -0.81 4.83
N LEU A 2 -0.60 -0.99 4.64
CA LEU A 2 -0.04 -1.53 3.40
C LEU A 2 -0.37 -3.02 3.24
N LEU A 3 -0.64 -3.42 1.99
CA LEU A 3 -0.95 -4.80 1.59
C LEU A 3 0.24 -5.52 0.92
N ARG A 4 1.30 -4.78 0.59
CA ARG A 4 2.47 -5.29 -0.13
C ARG A 4 3.75 -4.66 0.41
N ASN A 5 4.85 -5.37 0.24
CA ASN A 5 6.18 -4.83 0.49
C ASN A 5 6.56 -3.89 -0.66
N LEU A 6 6.75 -2.61 -0.34
CA LEU A 6 7.19 -1.59 -1.29
C LEU A 6 8.67 -1.24 -1.06
N SER A 7 9.08 -1.11 0.20
CA SER A 7 10.47 -0.84 0.56
C SER A 7 10.73 -1.25 2.01
N LEU A 8 11.46 -2.35 2.20
CA LEU A 8 11.83 -2.82 3.53
C LEU A 8 12.71 -1.80 4.26
N ARG A 9 13.65 -1.19 3.54
CA ARG A 9 14.57 -0.17 4.09
C ARG A 9 13.84 1.05 4.63
N GLN A 10 12.75 1.45 3.97
CA GLN A 10 11.94 2.61 4.38
C GLN A 10 10.79 2.23 5.34
N GLY A 11 10.71 0.97 5.79
CA GLY A 11 9.62 0.50 6.68
C GLY A 11 8.25 0.42 6.00
N LEU A 12 8.22 0.37 4.66
CA LEU A 12 7.01 0.21 3.85
C LEU A 12 6.83 -1.27 3.50
N CYS A 13 6.51 -2.07 4.51
CA CYS A 13 6.22 -3.49 4.39
C CYS A 13 4.72 -3.78 4.52
N ASN A 14 4.32 -5.01 4.18
CA ASN A 14 2.97 -5.49 4.40
C ASN A 14 2.62 -5.38 5.89
N GLY A 15 1.46 -4.81 6.21
CA GLY A 15 1.06 -4.54 7.60
C GLY A 15 1.47 -3.17 8.13
N THR A 16 2.32 -2.38 7.45
CA THR A 16 2.65 -1.03 7.92
C THR A 16 1.39 -0.17 8.00
N ARG A 17 1.11 0.33 9.21
CA ARG A 17 -0.01 1.24 9.46
C ARG A 17 0.39 2.66 9.07
N LEU A 18 -0.51 3.31 8.34
CA LEU A 18 -0.31 4.63 7.75
C LEU A 18 -1.51 5.50 8.11
N LYS A 19 -1.27 6.77 8.41
CA LYS A 19 -2.30 7.81 8.49
C LYS A 19 -2.26 8.62 7.20
N VAL A 20 -3.35 8.59 6.43
CA VAL A 20 -3.48 9.39 5.20
C VAL A 20 -3.50 10.87 5.59
N THR A 21 -2.71 11.68 4.89
CA THR A 21 -2.65 13.13 5.09
C THR A 21 -3.18 13.90 3.89
N HIS A 22 -2.94 13.42 2.67
CA HIS A 22 -3.50 14.00 1.44
C HIS A 22 -3.83 12.90 0.43
N MET A 23 -4.84 13.15 -0.40
CA MET A 23 -5.22 12.29 -1.51
C MET A 23 -5.12 13.07 -2.81
N HIS A 24 -4.45 12.49 -3.80
CA HIS A 24 -4.36 13.00 -5.16
C HIS A 24 -4.88 11.93 -6.13
N ASN A 25 -5.02 12.29 -7.41
CA ASN A 25 -5.55 11.36 -8.43
C ASN A 25 -4.73 10.07 -8.54
N ASN A 26 -3.40 10.17 -8.46
CA ASN A 26 -2.48 9.07 -8.74
C ASN A 26 -1.56 8.70 -7.56
N CYS A 27 -1.65 9.41 -6.43
CA CYS A 27 -0.86 9.14 -5.24
C CYS A 27 -1.61 9.50 -3.97
N ILE A 28 -1.24 8.82 -2.88
CA ILE A 28 -1.72 9.12 -1.53
C ILE A 28 -0.51 9.49 -0.68
N GLN A 29 -0.56 10.66 -0.04
CA GLN A 29 0.42 11.02 0.97
C GLN A 29 -0.02 10.48 2.32
N ALA A 30 0.91 9.86 3.04
CA ALA A 30 0.62 9.33 4.36
C ALA A 30 1.83 9.43 5.29
N SER A 31 1.60 9.38 6.60
CA SER A 31 2.65 9.25 7.61
C SER A 31 2.68 7.84 8.20
N ILE A 32 3.87 7.30 8.41
CA ILE A 32 4.07 6.00 9.07
C ILE A 32 3.69 6.10 10.55
N LEU A 33 2.85 5.17 11.02
CA LEU A 33 2.32 5.20 12.38
C LEU A 33 3.15 4.39 13.39
N THR A 34 3.95 3.42 12.93
CA THR A 34 4.62 2.47 13.81
C THR A 34 5.99 2.05 13.26
N GLY A 35 6.90 1.62 14.13
CA GLY A 35 8.21 1.09 13.77
C GLY A 35 9.29 2.17 13.65
N ALA A 36 10.49 1.77 13.22
CA ALA A 36 11.68 2.64 13.22
C ALA A 36 11.54 3.91 12.36
N ASN A 37 10.65 3.90 11.37
CA ASN A 37 10.40 5.02 10.47
C ASN A 37 9.12 5.81 10.82
N GLN A 38 8.62 5.71 12.05
CA GLN A 38 7.43 6.43 12.51
C GLN A 38 7.55 7.93 12.28
N GLY A 39 6.45 8.57 11.88
CA GLY A 39 6.38 10.00 11.59
C GLY A 39 6.84 10.37 10.18
N ASN A 40 7.64 9.53 9.51
CA ASN A 40 8.09 9.80 8.15
C ASN A 40 6.90 9.89 7.18
N LYS A 41 6.94 10.92 6.32
CA LYS A 41 5.96 11.12 5.25
C LYS A 41 6.39 10.31 4.03
N VAL A 42 5.41 9.63 3.43
CA VAL A 42 5.62 8.78 2.25
C VAL A 42 4.53 9.03 1.21
N LEU A 43 4.87 8.77 -0.05
CA LEU A 43 3.93 8.75 -1.16
C LEU A 43 3.65 7.30 -1.55
N ILE A 44 2.38 6.94 -1.56
CA ILE A 44 1.91 5.63 -1.99
C ILE A 44 1.31 5.78 -3.38
N LEU A 45 1.93 5.10 -4.36
CA LEU A 45 1.47 5.07 -5.73
C LEU A 45 0.54 3.88 -5.97
N ARG A 46 -0.20 3.92 -7.08
CA ARG A 46 -0.92 2.74 -7.59
C ARG A 46 0.10 1.73 -8.11
N ILE A 47 -0.11 0.46 -7.82
CA ILE A 47 0.70 -0.64 -8.35
C ILE A 47 -0.16 -1.57 -9.21
N LYS A 48 0.50 -2.28 -10.13
CA LYS A 48 -0.12 -3.39 -10.86
C LYS A 48 -0.22 -4.61 -9.94
N LEU A 49 -1.38 -5.24 -9.94
CA LEU A 49 -1.65 -6.49 -9.23
C LEU A 49 -2.17 -7.50 -10.24
N ALA A 50 -1.41 -8.56 -10.47
CA ALA A 50 -1.90 -9.75 -11.15
C ALA A 50 -2.54 -10.70 -10.12
N PRO A 51 -3.58 -11.47 -10.50
CA PRO A 51 -4.05 -12.59 -9.71
C PRO A 51 -2.97 -13.66 -9.62
N SER A 52 -3.02 -14.47 -8.57
CA SER A 52 -2.15 -15.64 -8.45
C SER A 52 -2.57 -16.77 -9.39
N ASP A 53 -3.85 -16.79 -9.78
CA ASP A 53 -4.39 -17.75 -10.74
C ASP A 53 -4.00 -17.33 -12.16
N THR A 54 -3.24 -18.20 -12.82
CA THR A 54 -2.75 -18.00 -14.18
C THR A 54 -3.63 -18.66 -15.24
N ASN A 55 -4.67 -19.41 -14.85
CA ASN A 55 -5.54 -20.17 -15.78
C ASN A 55 -6.73 -19.35 -16.29
N LEU A 56 -6.57 -18.03 -16.37
CA LEU A 56 -7.58 -17.15 -16.93
C LEU A 56 -7.47 -17.13 -18.46
N PRO A 57 -8.59 -17.08 -19.21
CA PRO A 57 -8.56 -16.96 -20.67
C PRO A 57 -8.06 -15.59 -21.16
N PHE A 58 -7.59 -14.73 -20.26
CA PHE A 58 -7.05 -13.39 -20.53
C PHE A 58 -6.06 -12.98 -19.43
N ILE A 59 -5.24 -11.97 -19.72
CA ILE A 59 -4.35 -11.35 -18.74
C ILE A 59 -5.16 -10.38 -17.87
N LEU A 60 -5.32 -10.70 -16.58
CA LEU A 60 -5.96 -9.80 -15.63
C LEU A 60 -4.91 -8.99 -14.86
N GLU A 61 -4.87 -7.68 -15.09
CA GLU A 61 -4.07 -6.75 -14.28
C GLU A 61 -4.99 -5.72 -13.60
N ARG A 62 -4.84 -5.55 -12.28
CA ARG A 62 -5.53 -4.52 -11.52
C ARG A 62 -4.56 -3.43 -11.09
N HIS A 63 -4.76 -2.20 -11.54
CA HIS A 63 -4.05 -1.04 -11.02
C HIS A 63 -4.75 -0.50 -9.78
N GLN A 64 -4.13 -0.60 -8.60
CA GLN A 64 -4.73 -0.10 -7.35
C GLN A 64 -3.68 0.35 -6.35
N PHE A 65 -4.07 1.24 -5.42
CA PHE A 65 -3.27 1.52 -4.25
C PHE A 65 -3.13 0.25 -3.38
N PRO A 66 -1.92 -0.11 -2.93
CA PRO A 66 -1.70 -1.28 -2.09
C PRO A 66 -2.09 -1.00 -0.63
N LEU A 67 -3.28 -0.46 -0.40
CA LEU A 67 -3.77 -0.03 0.91
C LEU A 67 -5.12 -0.67 1.23
N ARG A 68 -5.33 -0.93 2.52
CA ARG A 68 -6.65 -1.19 3.12
C ARG A 68 -6.91 -0.27 4.31
N LEU A 69 -8.18 0.02 4.58
CA LEU A 69 -8.59 0.66 5.84
C LEU A 69 -8.17 -0.22 7.02
N ALA A 70 -7.78 0.41 8.13
CA ALA A 70 -7.16 -0.29 9.26
C ALA A 70 -7.46 0.39 10.61
N TYR A 71 -8.71 0.82 10.81
CA TYR A 71 -9.20 1.24 12.13
C TYR A 71 -9.45 0.03 13.04
N SER A 72 -10.04 -1.01 12.47
CA SER A 72 -10.14 -2.34 13.05
C SER A 72 -9.55 -3.33 12.05
N ILE A 73 -8.80 -4.31 12.58
CA ILE A 73 -8.33 -5.46 11.83
C ILE A 73 -9.15 -6.62 12.40
N GLN A 74 -10.12 -7.09 11.61
CA GLN A 74 -10.73 -8.39 11.86
C GLN A 74 -9.71 -9.49 11.57
#